data_AF-A0A0V1BJR9-F1
#
_entry.id   AF-A0A0V1BJR9-F1
#
_cell.length_a   1.000
_cell.length_b   1.000
_cell.length_c   1.000
_cell.angle_alpha   90.00
_cell.angle_beta   90.00
_cell.angle_gamma   90.00
#
_symmetry.space_group_name_H-M   'P 1'
#
loop_
_entity.id
_entity.type
_entity.pdbx_description
1 polymer ?
#
loop_
_entity_poly.entity_id
_entity_poly.type
_entity_poly.pdbx_seq_one_letter_code
_entity_poly.pdbx_strand_id
1 'polypeptide(L)'
;LTCKFLLKWYISDIYILFIVLFVTFVVLLLAPLPEICGIVVRSSFLAIVFFTGFCGCNSDHFEIFHLFGWYLCVLSTFHFTEFIAIAVCNDDTLSIDSFLLNHSVEYWLAAILSWVEYFVEYYYFSSLKYIAFISKCGFMLTITGEVVRKLAIYTAGKGFSHLVSTKRKETHKLVTTGVYHFWRHPAYLGWLLWSVGTQLILCNPVCFVGYSYVSWKFLKQRIQIEESYLVQFFGNEYLKYQVLTNTQCSVKIHCRVMGHYARILTDDELAKLSSDKSAFNDFQKRKLESELQKNWDKFYLRNKTLFFKDRHWTREEFPKILPEACEKGKKLLECGCGVGNLIFPLLEYFPHLFIYACDFSLRAVNYVKSNERFDERKCFPFVCDLTKDSLKNLINETDVDVCTMIFLLSAIHPANIPAVLRNVFKVLKAGAVVFVRDYGLFDHAQLRFGRGKKMEENLYVRQDGTFAYFFSEGNDDYVDKFDNLSLQYHTNEQM
;
A
#
# COMPACT_ATOMS: atom_id res chain seq x y z
N LEU A 1 18.20 8.18 67.49
CA LEU A 1 17.77 9.15 66.45
C LEU A 1 18.79 9.34 65.32
N THR A 2 19.95 8.67 65.33
CA THR A 2 21.12 9.05 64.53
C THR A 2 21.25 8.32 63.18
N CYS A 3 21.02 7.00 63.11
CA CYS A 3 21.14 6.28 61.82
C CYS A 3 20.02 6.58 60.82
N LYS A 4 18.75 6.72 61.27
CA LYS A 4 17.64 7.06 60.36
C LYS A 4 17.75 8.47 59.79
N PHE A 5 18.28 9.41 60.57
CA PHE A 5 18.48 10.79 60.13
C PHE A 5 19.66 10.89 59.15
N LEU A 6 20.78 10.22 59.45
CA LEU A 6 21.93 10.11 58.55
C LEU A 6 21.58 9.37 57.25
N LEU A 7 20.78 8.31 57.30
CA LEU A 7 20.31 7.60 56.11
C LEU A 7 19.41 8.50 55.25
N LYS A 8 18.51 9.27 55.87
CA LYS A 8 17.64 10.21 55.15
C LYS A 8 18.42 11.36 54.51
N TRP A 9 19.48 11.85 55.18
CA TRP A 9 20.40 12.85 54.65
C TRP A 9 21.26 12.30 53.51
N TYR A 10 21.86 11.12 53.69
CA TYR A 10 22.65 10.44 52.66
C TYR A 10 21.83 10.13 51.40
N ILE A 11 20.58 9.67 51.58
CA ILE A 11 19.64 9.45 50.49
C ILE A 11 19.28 10.79 49.80
N SER A 12 19.06 11.86 50.56
CA SER A 12 18.80 13.22 50.02
C SER A 12 19.98 13.75 49.20
N ASP A 13 21.21 13.57 49.67
CA ASP A 13 22.43 14.00 48.96
C ASP A 13 22.67 13.20 47.68
N ILE A 14 22.35 11.89 47.69
CA ILE A 14 22.38 11.05 46.47
C ILE A 14 21.35 11.53 45.46
N TYR A 15 20.12 11.87 45.88
CA TYR A 15 19.11 12.42 44.97
C TYR A 15 19.53 13.78 44.41
N ILE A 16 20.13 14.66 45.21
CA ILE A 16 20.65 15.95 44.75
C ILE A 16 21.80 15.74 43.76
N LEU A 17 22.75 14.85 44.06
CA LEU A 17 23.84 14.51 43.15
C LEU A 17 23.32 13.93 41.83
N PHE A 18 22.30 13.06 41.89
CA PHE A 18 21.65 12.49 40.72
C PHE A 18 20.93 13.57 39.89
N ILE A 19 20.21 14.49 40.53
CA ILE A 19 19.56 15.64 39.87
C ILE A 19 20.61 16.56 39.24
N VAL A 20 21.69 16.88 39.94
CA VAL A 20 22.77 17.73 39.42
C VAL A 20 23.47 17.06 38.24
N LEU A 21 23.77 15.77 38.32
CA LEU A 21 24.32 15.00 37.20
C LEU A 21 23.35 14.97 36.03
N PHE A 22 22.08 14.68 36.26
CA PHE A 22 21.04 14.66 35.24
C PHE A 22 20.89 16.02 34.55
N VAL A 23 20.77 17.11 35.31
CA VAL A 23 20.67 18.48 34.77
C VAL A 23 21.94 18.85 34.01
N THR A 24 23.12 18.50 34.53
CA THR A 24 24.40 18.74 33.85
C THR A 24 24.47 18.00 32.52
N PHE A 25 24.03 16.74 32.47
CA PHE A 25 23.96 15.97 31.22
C PHE A 25 22.91 16.52 30.25
N VAL A 26 21.75 16.98 30.72
CA VAL A 26 20.74 17.65 29.89
C VAL A 26 21.29 18.95 29.29
N VAL A 27 22.03 19.74 30.06
CA VAL A 27 22.72 20.94 29.56
C VAL A 27 23.79 20.58 28.52
N LEU A 28 24.59 19.55 28.78
CA LEU A 28 25.63 19.09 27.84
C LEU A 28 25.03 18.47 26.56
N LEU A 29 23.84 17.86 26.62
CA LEU A 29 23.12 17.34 25.45
C LEU A 29 22.70 18.46 24.49
N LEU A 30 22.41 19.64 25.02
CA LEU A 30 21.99 20.83 24.27
C LEU A 30 23.16 21.73 23.84
N ALA A 31 24.36 21.49 24.39
CA ALA A 31 25.56 22.27 24.08
C ALA A 31 26.11 21.90 22.68
N PRO A 32 26.60 22.88 21.89
CA PRO A 32 27.28 22.62 20.62
C PRO A 32 28.68 22.06 20.90
N LEU A 33 28.77 20.73 21.03
CA LEU A 33 30.01 20.02 21.31
C LEU A 33 30.63 19.45 20.01
N PRO A 34 31.96 19.26 19.97
CA PRO A 34 32.61 18.46 18.92
C PRO A 34 31.97 17.08 18.81
N GLU A 35 31.96 16.49 17.61
CA GLU A 35 31.16 15.31 17.30
C GLU A 35 31.44 14.10 18.23
N ILE A 36 32.72 13.83 18.50
CA ILE A 36 33.16 12.78 19.44
C ILE A 36 32.64 13.06 20.85
N CYS A 37 32.73 14.31 21.32
CA CYS A 37 32.19 14.70 22.63
C CYS A 37 30.66 14.52 22.66
N GLY A 38 29.97 14.84 21.57
CA GLY A 38 28.52 14.66 21.43
C GLY A 38 28.08 13.19 21.55
N ILE A 39 28.86 12.26 21.01
CA ILE A 39 28.64 10.80 21.11
C ILE A 39 28.86 10.32 22.56
N VAL A 40 29.94 10.74 23.21
CA VAL A 40 30.26 10.36 24.59
C VAL A 40 29.19 10.85 25.55
N VAL A 41 28.73 12.11 25.41
CA VAL A 41 27.68 12.68 26.25
C VAL A 41 26.37 11.91 26.13
N ARG A 42 25.93 11.57 24.91
CA ARG A 42 24.69 10.80 24.67
C ARG A 42 24.78 9.37 25.17
N SER A 43 25.91 8.71 24.95
CA SER A 43 26.15 7.35 25.46
C SER A 43 26.13 7.32 26.98
N SER A 44 26.79 8.29 27.62
CA SER A 44 26.83 8.41 29.08
C SER A 44 25.44 8.73 29.65
N PHE A 45 24.68 9.62 29.01
CA PHE A 45 23.30 9.92 29.37
C PHE A 45 22.42 8.67 29.30
N LEU A 46 22.47 7.91 28.20
CA LEU A 46 21.70 6.67 28.04
C LEU A 46 22.08 5.62 29.09
N ALA A 47 23.36 5.51 29.44
CA ALA A 47 23.81 4.64 30.53
C ALA A 47 23.20 5.05 31.88
N ILE A 48 23.20 6.35 32.20
CA ILE A 48 22.56 6.86 33.42
C ILE A 48 21.07 6.53 33.44
N VAL A 49 20.35 6.76 32.34
CA VAL A 49 18.93 6.42 32.21
C VAL A 49 18.70 4.92 32.43
N PHE A 50 19.55 4.07 31.85
CA PHE A 50 19.50 2.62 32.04
C PHE A 50 19.68 2.22 33.51
N PHE A 51 20.75 2.70 34.16
CA PHE A 51 21.02 2.38 35.57
C PHE A 51 19.92 2.89 36.50
N THR A 52 19.36 4.06 36.20
CA THR A 52 18.21 4.61 36.94
C THR A 52 16.98 3.72 36.79
N GLY A 53 16.71 3.27 35.56
CA GLY A 53 15.66 2.30 35.28
C GLY A 53 15.88 1.01 36.08
N PHE A 54 17.10 0.46 36.03
CA PHE A 54 17.47 -0.78 36.71
C PHE A 54 17.32 -0.67 38.24
N CYS A 55 17.73 0.44 38.84
CA CYS A 55 17.49 0.71 40.26
C CYS A 55 15.99 0.81 40.57
N GLY A 56 15.20 1.43 39.68
CA GLY A 56 13.74 1.50 39.79
C GLY A 56 13.07 0.13 39.75
N CYS A 57 13.53 -0.77 38.88
CA CYS A 57 13.03 -2.16 38.79
C CYS A 57 13.18 -2.93 40.10
N ASN A 58 14.22 -2.62 40.89
CA ASN A 58 14.61 -3.34 42.11
C ASN A 58 14.32 -2.51 43.37
N SER A 59 13.49 -1.47 43.28
CA SER A 59 13.23 -0.58 44.42
C SER A 59 12.19 -1.16 45.36
N ASP A 60 12.59 -1.57 46.56
CA ASP A 60 11.67 -2.06 47.60
C ASP A 60 10.76 -0.96 48.19
N HIS A 61 11.07 0.31 47.94
CA HIS A 61 10.39 1.45 48.57
C HIS A 61 9.44 2.21 47.64
N PHE A 62 9.58 2.05 46.32
CA PHE A 62 8.82 2.84 45.35
C PHE A 62 8.31 1.95 44.21
N GLU A 63 7.17 1.30 44.43
CA GLU A 63 6.52 0.41 43.45
C GLU A 63 6.16 1.13 42.14
N ILE A 64 5.91 2.45 42.20
CA ILE A 64 5.69 3.31 41.02
C ILE A 64 6.85 3.27 40.02
N PHE A 65 8.06 2.93 40.46
CA PHE A 65 9.23 2.87 39.58
C PHE A 65 9.50 1.47 39.03
N HIS A 66 8.72 0.45 39.38
CA HIS A 66 8.97 -0.91 38.88
C HIS A 66 8.75 -1.01 37.37
N LEU A 67 7.55 -0.68 36.90
CA LEU A 67 7.22 -0.71 35.47
C LEU A 67 7.86 0.45 34.71
N PHE A 68 7.93 1.63 35.33
CA PHE A 68 8.63 2.76 34.73
C PHE A 68 10.13 2.47 34.59
N GLY A 69 10.73 1.73 35.52
CA GLY A 69 12.10 1.25 35.44
C GLY A 69 12.33 0.31 34.27
N TRP A 70 11.41 -0.63 34.02
CA TRP A 70 11.43 -1.50 32.84
C TRP A 70 11.39 -0.66 31.55
N TYR A 71 10.50 0.32 31.49
CA TYR A 71 10.38 1.26 30.39
C TYR A 71 11.69 2.03 30.13
N LEU A 72 12.33 2.59 31.17
CA LEU A 72 13.59 3.31 31.04
C LEU A 72 14.74 2.41 30.56
N CYS A 73 14.79 1.16 31.02
CA CYS A 73 15.78 0.19 30.56
C CYS A 73 15.62 -0.13 29.07
N VAL A 74 14.40 -0.41 28.60
CA VAL A 74 14.16 -0.72 27.18
C VAL A 74 14.34 0.52 26.29
N LEU A 75 13.97 1.71 26.78
CA LEU A 75 14.17 2.98 26.07
C LEU A 75 15.64 3.28 25.85
N SER A 76 16.43 3.24 26.91
CA SER A 76 17.87 3.52 26.83
C SER A 76 18.62 2.48 26.00
N THR A 77 18.27 1.20 26.15
CA THR A 77 18.84 0.11 25.34
C THR A 77 18.56 0.31 23.87
N PHE A 78 17.32 0.63 23.48
CA PHE A 78 16.93 0.84 22.09
C PHE A 78 17.80 1.91 21.42
N HIS A 79 17.87 3.11 22.02
CA HIS A 79 18.61 4.25 21.45
C HIS A 79 20.12 4.01 21.40
N PHE A 80 20.68 3.38 22.43
CA PHE A 80 22.11 3.11 22.47
C PHE A 80 22.52 2.08 21.42
N THR A 81 21.81 0.96 21.38
CA THR A 81 22.11 -0.13 20.43
C THR A 81 21.79 0.24 18.99
N GLU A 82 20.87 1.18 18.75
CA GLU A 82 20.63 1.74 17.42
C GLU A 82 21.88 2.44 16.87
N PHE A 83 22.49 3.32 17.69
CA PHE A 83 23.74 3.98 17.32
C PHE A 83 24.85 2.97 17.06
N ILE A 84 25.02 1.98 17.95
CA ILE A 84 26.01 0.92 17.78
C ILE A 84 25.77 0.12 16.49
N ALA A 85 24.52 -0.23 16.17
CA ALA A 85 24.20 -0.98 14.96
C ALA A 85 24.61 -0.21 13.70
N ILE A 86 24.37 1.10 13.63
CA ILE A 86 24.84 1.94 12.51
C ILE A 86 26.35 2.05 12.49
N ALA A 87 26.99 2.27 13.64
CA ALA A 87 28.45 2.39 13.72
C ALA A 87 29.16 1.12 13.21
N VAL A 88 28.55 -0.05 13.42
CA VAL A 88 29.08 -1.33 12.92
C VAL A 88 28.73 -1.58 11.45
N CYS A 89 27.53 -1.19 11.00
CA CYS A 89 26.99 -1.63 9.69
C CYS A 89 27.13 -0.61 8.56
N ASN A 90 27.05 0.68 8.88
CA ASN A 90 26.98 1.76 7.90
C ASN A 90 27.56 3.08 8.45
N ASP A 91 28.88 3.08 8.57
CA ASP A 91 29.70 4.24 8.93
C ASP A 91 29.49 5.46 8.02
N ASP A 92 29.12 5.25 6.75
CA ASP A 92 28.83 6.31 5.78
C ASP A 92 27.65 7.22 6.18
N THR A 93 26.78 6.75 7.08
CA THR A 93 25.60 7.48 7.56
C THR A 93 25.63 7.77 9.06
N LEU A 94 26.73 7.40 9.73
CA LEU A 94 26.86 7.54 11.16
C LEU A 94 26.92 9.03 11.54
N SER A 95 26.05 9.43 12.45
CA SER A 95 26.09 10.76 13.04
C SER A 95 25.55 10.72 14.46
N ILE A 96 25.60 11.87 15.14
CA ILE A 96 24.94 12.06 16.43
C ILE A 96 23.43 11.77 16.37
N ASP A 97 22.78 11.98 15.21
CA ASP A 97 21.36 11.71 15.03
C ASP A 97 21.05 10.21 14.97
N SER A 98 22.05 9.35 14.74
CA SER A 98 21.88 7.89 14.72
C SER A 98 21.47 7.31 16.08
N PHE A 99 21.61 8.06 17.18
CA PHE A 99 21.01 7.71 18.48
C PHE A 99 19.48 7.79 18.48
N LEU A 100 18.88 8.50 17.51
CA LEU A 100 17.43 8.72 17.38
C LEU A 100 16.78 9.41 18.59
N LEU A 101 17.55 10.17 19.37
CA LEU A 101 17.04 10.87 20.55
C LEU A 101 16.16 12.08 20.20
N ASN A 102 16.50 12.80 19.13
CA ASN A 102 15.81 14.02 18.70
C ASN A 102 15.16 13.81 17.33
N HIS A 103 14.11 13.00 17.29
CA HIS A 103 13.41 12.68 16.05
C HIS A 103 12.48 13.80 15.56
N SER A 104 11.59 14.28 16.43
CA SER A 104 10.59 15.30 16.10
C SER A 104 9.90 15.83 17.36
N VAL A 105 9.14 16.93 17.22
CA VAL A 105 8.33 17.47 18.32
C VAL A 105 7.22 16.50 18.71
N GLU A 106 6.63 15.82 17.74
CA GLU A 106 5.57 14.83 17.93
C GLU A 106 6.04 13.63 18.75
N TYR A 107 7.28 13.19 18.55
CA TYR A 107 7.89 12.14 19.36
C TYR A 107 7.96 12.53 20.84
N TRP A 108 8.47 13.73 21.14
CA TRP A 108 8.57 14.22 22.52
C TRP A 108 7.19 14.44 23.15
N LEU A 109 6.23 14.94 22.38
CA LEU A 109 4.83 15.06 22.84
C LEU A 109 4.26 13.68 23.19
N ALA A 110 4.44 12.67 22.34
CA ALA A 110 3.97 11.32 22.60
C ALA A 110 4.64 10.70 23.84
N ALA A 111 5.95 10.91 24.03
CA ALA A 111 6.67 10.43 25.20
C ALA A 111 6.14 11.09 26.49
N ILE A 112 6.03 12.42 26.50
CA ILE A 112 5.51 13.17 27.66
C ILE A 112 4.08 12.75 27.98
N LEU A 113 3.21 12.60 26.98
CA LEU A 113 1.83 12.12 27.18
C LEU A 113 1.80 10.73 27.81
N SER A 114 2.68 9.82 27.38
CA SER A 114 2.77 8.49 27.98
C SER A 114 3.22 8.50 29.44
N TRP A 115 4.14 9.40 29.80
CA TRP A 115 4.60 9.55 31.18
C TRP A 115 3.50 10.16 32.05
N VAL A 116 2.84 11.20 31.55
CA VAL A 116 1.70 11.84 32.24
C VAL A 116 0.59 10.82 32.48
N GLU A 117 0.17 10.06 31.47
CA GLU A 117 -0.83 9.00 31.61
C GLU A 117 -0.40 7.98 32.67
N TYR A 118 0.84 7.51 32.62
CA TYR A 118 1.35 6.53 33.60
C TYR A 118 1.25 7.04 35.04
N PHE A 119 1.77 8.25 35.32
CA PHE A 119 1.80 8.79 36.68
C PHE A 119 0.40 9.20 37.17
N VAL A 120 -0.45 9.75 36.31
CA VAL A 120 -1.84 10.09 36.65
C VAL A 120 -2.64 8.82 36.95
N GLU A 121 -2.56 7.82 36.09
CA GLU A 121 -3.27 6.55 36.31
C GLU A 121 -2.71 5.76 37.49
N TYR A 122 -1.40 5.82 37.75
CA TYR A 122 -0.86 5.24 38.97
C TYR A 122 -1.46 5.89 40.23
N TYR A 123 -1.61 7.21 40.23
CA TYR A 123 -2.15 7.95 41.38
C TYR A 123 -3.65 7.70 41.60
N TYR A 124 -4.46 7.71 40.53
CA TYR A 124 -5.92 7.57 40.63
C TYR A 124 -6.45 6.13 40.44
N PHE A 125 -5.73 5.29 39.70
CA PHE A 125 -6.17 3.97 39.22
C PHE A 125 -5.04 2.93 39.31
N SER A 126 -4.36 2.87 40.46
CA SER A 126 -3.15 2.05 40.66
C SER A 126 -3.32 0.58 40.25
N SER A 127 -4.50 -0.01 40.44
CA SER A 127 -4.83 -1.40 40.06
C SER A 127 -4.55 -1.74 38.59
N LEU A 128 -4.70 -0.77 37.68
CA LEU A 128 -4.40 -0.95 36.25
C LEU A 128 -2.92 -1.23 36.01
N LYS A 129 -2.03 -0.67 36.85
CA LYS A 129 -0.58 -0.82 36.74
C LYS A 129 -0.07 -2.13 37.34
N TYR A 130 -0.90 -2.90 38.05
CA TYR A 130 -0.50 -4.20 38.62
C TYR A 130 -0.91 -5.41 37.76
N ILE A 131 -1.40 -5.19 36.54
CA ILE A 131 -1.76 -6.29 35.62
C ILE A 131 -0.49 -6.86 35.00
N ALA A 132 0.23 -7.70 35.77
CA ALA A 132 1.54 -8.24 35.42
C ALA A 132 1.57 -9.01 34.09
N PHE A 133 0.43 -9.58 33.66
CA PHE A 133 0.33 -10.23 32.37
C PHE A 133 0.55 -9.25 31.20
N ILE A 134 -0.11 -8.08 31.26
CA ILE A 134 -0.02 -7.06 30.20
C ILE A 134 1.39 -6.50 30.12
N SER A 135 2.00 -6.14 31.25
CA SER A 135 3.35 -5.59 31.27
C SER A 135 4.41 -6.59 30.81
N LYS A 136 4.28 -7.89 31.17
CA LYS A 136 5.15 -8.96 30.65
C LYS A 136 4.97 -9.18 29.15
N CYS A 137 3.73 -9.18 28.64
CA CYS A 137 3.48 -9.22 27.20
C CYS A 137 4.11 -8.02 26.50
N GLY A 138 3.99 -6.82 27.06
CA GLY A 138 4.65 -5.61 26.57
C GLY A 138 6.16 -5.76 26.52
N PHE A 139 6.76 -6.25 27.61
CA PHE A 139 8.21 -6.49 27.68
C PHE A 139 8.67 -7.46 26.59
N MET A 140 8.00 -8.62 26.44
CA MET A 140 8.31 -9.58 25.37
C MET A 140 8.15 -8.97 23.97
N LEU A 141 7.13 -8.13 23.76
CA LEU A 141 6.90 -7.44 22.49
C LEU A 141 8.03 -6.45 22.19
N THR A 142 8.50 -5.69 23.20
CA THR A 142 9.63 -4.76 23.04
C THR A 142 10.93 -5.47 22.72
N ILE A 143 11.24 -6.59 23.39
CA ILE A 143 12.44 -7.38 23.11
C ILE A 143 12.37 -7.99 21.70
N THR A 144 11.19 -8.49 21.30
CA THR A 144 10.99 -9.00 19.94
C THR A 144 11.19 -7.90 18.89
N GLY A 145 10.60 -6.73 19.11
CA GLY A 145 10.75 -5.58 18.22
C GLY A 145 12.20 -5.12 18.10
N GLU A 146 12.91 -5.09 19.23
CA GLU A 146 14.33 -4.75 19.30
C GLU A 146 15.18 -5.72 18.47
N VAL A 147 15.03 -7.02 18.70
CA VAL A 147 15.77 -8.06 17.98
C VAL A 147 15.49 -7.99 16.47
N VAL A 148 14.21 -7.91 16.06
CA VAL A 148 13.83 -7.82 14.64
C VAL A 148 14.42 -6.57 13.99
N ARG A 149 14.39 -5.43 14.67
CA ARG A 149 14.96 -4.18 14.16
C ARG A 149 16.47 -4.29 13.96
N LYS A 150 17.20 -4.77 14.97
CA LYS A 150 18.66 -4.89 14.90
C LYS A 150 19.06 -5.92 13.85
N LEU A 151 18.38 -7.07 13.77
CA LEU A 151 18.61 -8.05 12.70
C LEU A 151 18.38 -7.44 11.31
N ALA A 152 17.39 -6.58 11.14
CA ALA A 152 17.18 -5.86 9.88
C ALA A 152 18.37 -4.96 9.54
N ILE A 153 18.85 -4.16 10.49
CA ILE A 153 20.02 -3.29 10.29
C ILE A 153 21.26 -4.12 9.94
N TYR A 154 21.56 -5.17 10.70
CA TYR A 154 22.70 -6.05 10.44
C TYR A 154 22.60 -6.78 9.10
N THR A 155 21.40 -7.22 8.71
CA THR A 155 21.18 -7.92 7.42
C THR A 155 21.27 -6.97 6.24
N ALA A 156 20.80 -5.73 6.38
CA ALA A 156 20.86 -4.71 5.32
C ALA A 156 22.24 -4.06 5.18
N GLY A 157 23.02 -3.98 6.27
CA GLY A 157 24.38 -3.43 6.26
C GLY A 157 24.41 -1.99 5.73
N LYS A 158 25.30 -1.71 4.77
CA LYS A 158 25.40 -0.41 4.07
C LYS A 158 24.13 -0.01 3.29
N GLY A 159 23.19 -0.93 3.09
CA GLY A 159 21.87 -0.63 2.51
C GLY A 159 20.88 0.02 3.48
N PHE A 160 21.13 -0.04 4.79
CA PHE A 160 20.25 0.57 5.79
C PHE A 160 20.55 2.06 5.99
N SER A 161 19.52 2.89 6.11
CA SER A 161 19.64 4.31 6.48
C SER A 161 18.43 4.74 7.32
N HIS A 162 18.65 5.60 8.32
CA HIS A 162 17.56 6.19 9.11
C HIS A 162 16.67 7.12 8.30
N LEU A 163 17.17 7.67 7.20
CA LEU A 163 16.42 8.50 6.25
C LEU A 163 16.12 7.68 5.00
N VAL A 164 14.92 7.88 4.45
CA VAL A 164 14.53 7.26 3.17
C VAL A 164 15.47 7.78 2.09
N SER A 165 16.19 6.86 1.45
CA SER A 165 17.11 7.21 0.38
C SER A 165 16.32 7.53 -0.89
N THR A 166 16.53 8.72 -1.45
CA THR A 166 15.91 9.16 -2.71
C THR A 166 16.82 8.98 -3.92
N LYS A 167 18.10 8.63 -3.69
CA LYS A 167 19.09 8.35 -4.74
C LYS A 167 19.75 7.00 -4.49
N ARG A 168 19.98 6.26 -5.57
CA ARG A 168 20.71 4.98 -5.52
C ARG A 168 22.21 5.26 -5.45
N LYS A 169 22.88 4.77 -4.40
CA LYS A 169 24.34 4.68 -4.33
C LYS A 169 24.81 3.43 -5.09
N GLU A 170 26.02 3.45 -5.66
CA GLU A 170 26.59 2.29 -6.38
C GLU A 170 26.72 1.04 -5.49
N THR A 171 26.92 1.23 -4.19
CA THR A 171 26.98 0.17 -3.18
C THR A 171 25.61 -0.38 -2.77
N HIS A 172 24.51 0.26 -3.18
CA HIS A 172 23.16 -0.12 -2.77
C HIS A 172 22.72 -1.37 -3.55
N LYS A 173 22.65 -2.50 -2.84
CA LYS A 173 22.16 -3.79 -3.34
C LYS A 173 20.81 -4.11 -2.71
N LEU A 174 19.99 -4.83 -3.46
CA LEU A 174 18.73 -5.34 -2.95
C LEU A 174 18.97 -6.52 -2.00
N VAL A 175 18.45 -6.42 -0.78
CA VAL A 175 18.58 -7.45 0.27
C VAL A 175 17.27 -8.20 0.42
N THR A 176 17.28 -9.52 0.17
CA THR A 176 16.09 -10.39 0.19
C THR A 176 16.24 -11.61 1.11
N THR A 177 17.37 -11.73 1.80
CA THR A 177 17.74 -12.87 2.65
C THR A 177 17.57 -12.55 4.14
N GLY A 178 17.66 -13.57 5.00
CA GLY A 178 17.52 -13.38 6.46
C GLY A 178 16.13 -12.89 6.84
N VAL A 179 16.03 -11.88 7.73
CA VAL A 179 14.73 -11.31 8.14
C VAL A 179 13.97 -10.65 6.98
N TYR A 180 14.69 -10.21 5.94
CA TYR A 180 14.10 -9.67 4.72
C TYR A 180 13.39 -10.74 3.88
N HIS A 181 13.66 -12.03 4.11
CA HIS A 181 12.89 -13.08 3.45
C HIS A 181 11.41 -13.09 3.90
N PHE A 182 11.15 -12.74 5.16
CA PHE A 182 9.81 -12.79 5.76
C PHE A 182 9.06 -11.46 5.63
N TRP A 183 9.75 -10.34 5.79
CA TRP A 183 9.16 -9.00 5.73
C TRP A 183 10.05 -8.08 4.90
N ARG A 184 9.45 -7.23 4.05
CA ARG A 184 10.22 -6.23 3.27
C ARG A 184 10.79 -5.10 4.10
N HIS A 185 10.09 -4.77 5.17
CA HIS A 185 10.43 -3.68 6.07
C HIS A 185 10.57 -4.18 7.51
N PRO A 186 11.47 -5.15 7.78
CA PRO A 186 11.59 -5.75 9.11
C PRO A 186 12.07 -4.71 10.14
N ALA A 187 12.87 -3.72 9.76
CA ALA A 187 13.25 -2.61 10.63
C ALA A 187 12.05 -1.79 11.12
N TYR A 188 11.07 -1.54 10.24
CA TYR A 188 9.84 -0.84 10.58
C TYR A 188 8.89 -1.70 11.41
N LEU A 189 8.78 -2.99 11.10
CA LEU A 189 8.06 -3.94 11.95
C LEU A 189 8.64 -3.96 13.36
N GLY A 190 9.96 -4.10 13.49
CA GLY A 190 10.63 -4.10 14.78
C GLY A 190 10.38 -2.82 15.57
N TRP A 191 10.41 -1.67 14.90
CA TRP A 191 10.07 -0.38 15.50
C TRP A 191 8.63 -0.31 16.02
N LEU A 192 7.67 -0.77 15.21
CA LEU A 192 6.26 -0.75 15.56
C LEU A 192 5.98 -1.62 16.79
N LEU A 193 6.51 -2.84 16.79
CA LEU A 193 6.38 -3.77 17.92
C LEU A 193 7.01 -3.18 19.18
N TRP A 194 8.19 -2.57 19.04
CA TRP A 194 8.87 -1.91 20.14
C TRP A 194 8.07 -0.72 20.68
N SER A 195 7.63 0.20 19.82
CA SER A 195 6.94 1.42 20.26
C SER A 195 5.62 1.10 20.95
N VAL A 196 4.83 0.19 20.39
CA VAL A 196 3.56 -0.28 20.99
C VAL A 196 3.82 -1.07 22.28
N GLY A 197 4.85 -1.91 22.30
CA GLY A 197 5.25 -2.68 23.46
C GLY A 197 5.59 -1.81 24.67
N THR A 198 6.21 -0.64 24.46
CA THR A 198 6.51 0.29 25.56
C THR A 198 5.27 0.74 26.33
N GLN A 199 4.13 0.92 25.63
CA GLN A 199 2.87 1.33 26.25
C GLN A 199 2.20 0.18 27.00
N LEU A 200 2.38 -1.06 26.53
CA LEU A 200 1.95 -2.25 27.25
C LEU A 200 2.78 -2.48 28.52
N ILE A 201 4.09 -2.22 28.52
CA ILE A 201 4.92 -2.25 29.74
C ILE A 201 4.33 -1.33 30.82
N LEU A 202 3.96 -0.11 30.42
CA LEU A 202 3.38 0.89 31.31
C LEU A 202 1.89 0.65 31.62
N CYS A 203 1.25 -0.35 31.02
CA CYS A 203 -0.20 -0.57 31.09
C CYS A 203 -1.00 0.71 30.80
N ASN A 204 -0.62 1.46 29.76
CA ASN A 204 -1.23 2.73 29.37
C ASN A 204 -2.29 2.49 28.27
N PRO A 205 -3.59 2.45 28.58
CA PRO A 205 -4.62 2.13 27.58
C PRO A 205 -4.78 3.21 26.49
N VAL A 206 -4.68 4.49 26.84
CA VAL A 206 -4.90 5.60 25.89
C VAL A 206 -3.70 5.73 24.97
N CYS A 207 -2.49 5.80 25.53
CA CYS A 207 -1.28 5.84 24.73
C CYS A 207 -1.04 4.54 23.95
N PHE A 208 -1.49 3.37 24.41
CA PHE A 208 -1.44 2.15 23.59
C PHE A 208 -2.19 2.31 22.27
N VAL A 209 -3.43 2.82 22.31
CA VAL A 209 -4.22 3.07 21.09
C VAL A 209 -3.57 4.16 20.24
N GLY A 210 -3.15 5.27 20.88
CA GLY A 210 -2.50 6.38 20.20
C GLY A 210 -1.21 5.99 19.48
N TYR A 211 -0.28 5.33 20.18
CA TYR A 211 0.98 4.85 19.62
C TYR A 211 0.75 3.84 18.50
N SER A 212 -0.21 2.91 18.67
CA SER A 212 -0.54 1.93 17.63
C SER A 212 -1.02 2.60 16.35
N TYR A 213 -2.00 3.51 16.45
CA TYR A 213 -2.57 4.19 15.29
C TYR A 213 -1.57 5.14 14.61
N VAL A 214 -0.90 5.99 15.40
CA VAL A 214 0.03 6.99 14.87
C VAL A 214 1.26 6.32 14.25
N SER A 215 1.84 5.32 14.91
CA SER A 215 2.99 4.57 14.37
C SER A 215 2.60 3.83 13.10
N TRP A 216 1.44 3.16 13.07
CA TRP A 216 0.96 2.47 11.86
C TRP A 216 0.74 3.45 10.70
N LYS A 217 0.07 4.58 10.94
CA LYS A 217 -0.19 5.60 9.91
C LYS A 217 1.10 6.16 9.35
N PHE A 218 2.05 6.53 10.22
CA PHE A 218 3.36 7.04 9.83
C PHE A 218 4.13 6.02 8.99
N LEU A 219 4.20 4.76 9.46
CA LEU A 219 4.90 3.70 8.74
C LEU A 219 4.23 3.36 7.41
N LYS A 220 2.90 3.33 7.33
CA LYS A 220 2.18 3.08 6.08
C LYS A 220 2.58 4.10 5.01
N GLN A 221 2.52 5.39 5.34
CA GLN A 221 2.89 6.47 4.42
C GLN A 221 4.37 6.39 4.03
N ARG A 222 5.25 6.14 5.00
CA ARG A 222 6.69 6.04 4.78
C ARG A 222 7.07 4.84 3.89
N ILE A 223 6.48 3.67 4.15
CA ILE A 223 6.67 2.46 3.35
C ILE A 223 6.23 2.69 1.90
N GLN A 224 5.08 3.33 1.66
CA GLN A 224 4.61 3.61 0.30
C GLN A 224 5.62 4.46 -0.48
N ILE A 225 6.15 5.52 0.15
CA ILE A 225 7.16 6.39 -0.46
C ILE A 225 8.46 5.60 -0.72
N GLU A 226 8.95 4.86 0.26
CA GLU A 226 10.19 4.11 0.13
C GLU A 226 10.10 2.98 -0.91
N GLU A 227 8.99 2.25 -0.96
CA GLU A 227 8.78 1.23 -1.99
C GLU A 227 8.77 1.84 -3.40
N SER A 228 8.26 3.07 -3.56
CA SER A 228 8.33 3.77 -4.85
C SER A 228 9.77 4.02 -5.31
N TYR A 229 10.66 4.44 -4.39
CA TYR A 229 12.07 4.61 -4.68
C TYR A 229 12.79 3.28 -4.87
N LEU A 230 12.48 2.24 -4.10
CA LEU A 230 13.07 0.91 -4.27
C LEU A 230 12.71 0.29 -5.63
N VAL A 231 11.49 0.51 -6.13
CA VAL A 231 11.12 0.16 -7.51
C VAL A 231 11.94 0.95 -8.53
N GLN A 232 12.15 2.26 -8.32
CA GLN A 232 13.01 3.06 -9.20
C GLN A 232 14.48 2.59 -9.17
N PHE A 233 14.98 2.14 -8.01
CA PHE A 233 16.38 1.72 -7.83
C PHE A 233 16.65 0.35 -8.43
N PHE A 234 15.75 -0.62 -8.23
CA PHE A 234 16.01 -2.04 -8.51
C PHE A 234 15.04 -2.64 -9.53
N GLY A 235 14.04 -1.89 -9.99
CA GLY A 235 13.09 -2.30 -11.03
C GLY A 235 12.47 -3.67 -10.75
N ASN A 236 12.63 -4.58 -11.71
CA ASN A 236 11.99 -5.90 -11.70
C ASN A 236 12.49 -6.81 -10.57
N GLU A 237 13.70 -6.62 -10.05
CA GLU A 237 14.20 -7.44 -8.94
C GLU A 237 13.43 -7.15 -7.65
N TYR A 238 13.15 -5.87 -7.37
CA TYR A 238 12.33 -5.49 -6.21
C TYR A 238 10.87 -5.89 -6.39
N LEU A 239 10.34 -5.79 -7.61
CA LEU A 239 8.98 -6.26 -7.88
C LEU A 239 8.80 -7.76 -7.62
N LYS A 240 9.74 -8.59 -8.08
CA LYS A 240 9.74 -10.04 -7.80
C LYS A 240 9.78 -10.28 -6.29
N TYR A 241 10.65 -9.56 -5.59
CA TYR A 241 10.76 -9.64 -4.14
C TYR A 241 9.44 -9.25 -3.43
N GLN A 242 8.73 -8.22 -3.90
CA GLN A 242 7.42 -7.86 -3.34
C GLN A 242 6.34 -8.94 -3.47
N VAL A 243 6.41 -9.77 -4.51
CA VAL A 243 5.50 -10.92 -4.67
C VAL A 243 5.83 -12.03 -3.66
N LEU A 244 7.12 -12.29 -3.43
CA LEU A 244 7.59 -13.42 -2.64
C LEU A 244 7.38 -13.27 -1.12
N THR A 245 7.29 -12.04 -0.59
CA THR A 245 7.29 -11.78 0.86
C THR A 245 5.95 -11.29 1.44
N ASN A 246 4.84 -11.34 0.70
CA ASN A 246 3.54 -10.91 1.21
C ASN A 246 2.69 -12.13 1.68
N THR A 247 2.34 -12.16 2.98
CA THR A 247 1.37 -13.13 3.58
C THR A 247 -0.09 -12.68 3.49
N GLN A 248 -0.38 -11.60 2.80
CA GLN A 248 -1.72 -11.37 2.25
C GLN A 248 -1.64 -11.57 0.75
N CYS A 249 -2.48 -12.45 0.25
CA CYS A 249 -2.71 -12.69 -1.17
C CYS A 249 -3.22 -11.38 -1.81
N SER A 250 -2.31 -10.46 -2.10
CA SER A 250 -2.48 -9.39 -3.05
C SER A 250 -1.80 -9.89 -4.30
N VAL A 251 -2.60 -10.46 -5.22
CA VAL A 251 -2.15 -10.81 -6.56
C VAL A 251 -1.52 -9.55 -7.15
N LYS A 252 -0.20 -9.55 -7.29
CA LYS A 252 0.55 -8.43 -7.87
C LYS A 252 0.45 -8.56 -9.38
N ILE A 253 -0.43 -7.77 -9.97
CA ILE A 253 -0.67 -7.76 -11.41
C ILE A 253 0.44 -6.93 -12.05
N HIS A 254 1.27 -7.55 -12.88
CA HIS A 254 2.05 -6.80 -13.86
C HIS A 254 1.07 -6.32 -14.93
N CYS A 255 0.62 -5.07 -14.81
CA CYS A 255 -0.11 -4.43 -15.89
C CYS A 255 0.90 -3.66 -16.73
N ARG A 256 1.12 -4.12 -17.97
CA ARG A 256 1.89 -3.43 -18.98
C ARG A 256 0.97 -2.43 -19.67
N VAL A 257 1.02 -1.16 -19.27
CA VAL A 257 0.33 -0.09 -20.00
C VAL A 257 1.17 0.26 -21.23
N MET A 258 0.76 -0.22 -22.40
CA MET A 258 1.24 0.32 -23.68
C MET A 258 0.31 1.45 -24.10
N GLY A 259 0.64 2.67 -23.69
CA GLY A 259 -0.06 3.90 -24.10
C GLY A 259 0.58 4.54 -25.31
N HIS A 260 -0.24 5.08 -26.20
CA HIS A 260 0.19 6.17 -27.09
C HIS A 260 0.01 7.47 -26.31
N TYR A 261 1.02 8.33 -26.33
CA TYR A 261 1.02 9.63 -25.67
C TYR A 261 -0.32 10.36 -25.85
N ALA A 262 -0.86 10.90 -24.75
CA ALA A 262 -2.03 11.75 -24.77
C ALA A 262 -1.90 12.83 -25.85
N ARG A 263 -2.89 12.91 -26.74
CA ARG A 263 -2.92 13.87 -27.83
C ARG A 263 -2.79 15.29 -27.27
N ILE A 264 -1.86 16.07 -27.81
CA ILE A 264 -1.78 17.50 -27.51
C ILE A 264 -2.98 18.20 -28.15
N LEU A 265 -3.79 18.85 -27.31
CA LEU A 265 -4.96 19.60 -27.75
C LEU A 265 -4.56 20.93 -28.38
N THR A 266 -5.36 21.40 -29.33
CA THR A 266 -5.32 22.82 -29.74
C THR A 266 -5.95 23.71 -28.68
N ASP A 267 -5.64 25.01 -28.71
CA ASP A 267 -6.25 25.99 -27.78
C ASP A 267 -7.78 25.98 -27.85
N ASP A 268 -8.35 25.81 -29.06
CA ASP A 268 -9.80 25.71 -29.27
C ASP A 268 -10.39 24.43 -28.65
N GLU A 269 -9.70 23.29 -28.77
CA GLU A 269 -10.12 22.03 -28.17
C GLU A 269 -10.05 22.09 -26.64
N LEU A 270 -9.01 22.73 -26.10
CA LEU A 270 -8.85 22.97 -24.66
C LEU A 270 -9.93 23.92 -24.13
N ALA A 271 -10.21 25.02 -24.83
CA ALA A 271 -11.30 25.94 -24.50
C ALA A 271 -12.67 25.25 -24.54
N LYS A 272 -12.88 24.33 -25.50
CA LYS A 272 -14.10 23.53 -25.57
C LYS A 272 -14.26 22.62 -24.36
N LEU A 273 -13.22 21.86 -23.99
CA LEU A 273 -13.30 20.93 -22.84
C LEU A 273 -13.43 21.66 -21.51
N SER A 274 -12.67 22.75 -21.31
CA SER A 274 -12.72 23.55 -20.08
C SER A 274 -14.05 24.29 -19.88
N SER A 275 -14.75 24.63 -20.97
CA SER A 275 -16.08 25.24 -20.90
C SER A 275 -17.23 24.25 -20.71
N ASP A 276 -16.98 22.94 -20.86
CA ASP A 276 -18.00 21.91 -20.73
C ASP A 276 -18.27 21.56 -19.25
N LYS A 277 -19.53 21.70 -18.84
CA LYS A 277 -19.97 21.51 -17.45
C LYS A 277 -20.91 20.31 -17.34
N SER A 278 -20.95 19.71 -16.16
CA SER A 278 -21.92 18.65 -15.86
C SER A 278 -23.34 19.17 -16.12
N ALA A 279 -24.10 18.42 -16.92
CA ALA A 279 -25.43 18.82 -17.37
C ALA A 279 -26.56 18.03 -16.71
N PHE A 280 -26.24 17.14 -15.76
CA PHE A 280 -27.17 16.20 -15.17
C PHE A 280 -27.28 16.45 -13.67
N ASN A 281 -28.52 16.52 -13.17
CA ASN A 281 -28.78 16.53 -11.74
C ASN A 281 -28.70 15.12 -11.14
N ASP A 282 -28.63 15.02 -9.81
CA ASP A 282 -28.45 13.73 -9.12
C ASP A 282 -29.55 12.70 -9.41
N PHE A 283 -30.79 13.17 -9.63
CA PHE A 283 -31.88 12.28 -10.00
C PHE A 283 -31.66 11.67 -11.40
N GLN A 284 -31.26 12.48 -12.37
CA GLN A 284 -30.95 12.01 -13.73
C GLN A 284 -29.76 11.06 -13.73
N LYS A 285 -28.70 11.36 -12.95
CA LYS A 285 -27.54 10.47 -12.79
C LYS A 285 -27.97 9.09 -12.28
N ARG A 286 -28.68 9.03 -11.14
CA ARG A 286 -29.20 7.77 -10.55
C ARG A 286 -30.13 7.01 -11.50
N LYS A 287 -30.94 7.73 -12.29
CA LYS A 287 -31.81 7.11 -13.29
C LYS A 287 -31.00 6.47 -14.42
N LEU A 288 -30.00 7.16 -14.95
CA LEU A 288 -29.14 6.63 -16.01
C LEU A 288 -28.36 5.39 -15.55
N GLU A 289 -27.85 5.41 -14.33
CA GLU A 289 -27.17 4.25 -13.74
C GLU A 289 -28.10 3.05 -13.56
N SER A 290 -29.32 3.27 -13.06
CA SER A 290 -30.28 2.17 -12.86
C SER A 290 -30.84 1.60 -14.16
N GLU A 291 -30.88 2.39 -15.24
CA GLU A 291 -31.33 1.95 -16.57
C GLU A 291 -30.17 1.48 -17.49
N LEU A 292 -28.92 1.43 -17.01
CA LEU A 292 -27.76 1.15 -17.86
C LEU A 292 -27.84 -0.20 -18.59
N GLN A 293 -28.32 -1.26 -17.90
CA GLN A 293 -28.52 -2.58 -18.52
C GLN A 293 -29.53 -2.51 -19.68
N LYS A 294 -30.65 -1.84 -19.43
CA LYS A 294 -31.73 -1.67 -20.40
C LYS A 294 -31.26 -0.85 -21.61
N ASN A 295 -30.37 0.12 -21.41
CA ASN A 295 -29.79 0.91 -22.48
C ASN A 295 -28.87 0.07 -23.38
N TRP A 296 -28.02 -0.78 -22.78
CA TRP A 296 -27.21 -1.75 -23.53
C TRP A 296 -28.07 -2.80 -24.26
N ASP A 297 -29.10 -3.35 -23.62
CA ASP A 297 -30.02 -4.28 -24.28
C ASP A 297 -30.73 -3.64 -25.49
N LYS A 298 -31.18 -2.38 -25.36
CA LYS A 298 -31.76 -1.62 -26.49
C LYS A 298 -30.74 -1.36 -27.59
N PHE A 299 -29.49 -1.06 -27.22
CA PHE A 299 -28.41 -0.89 -28.17
C PHE A 299 -28.21 -2.16 -29.01
N TYR A 300 -28.12 -3.34 -28.37
CA TYR A 300 -27.97 -4.60 -29.09
C TYR A 300 -29.23 -4.99 -29.87
N LEU A 301 -30.42 -4.67 -29.37
CA LEU A 301 -31.66 -4.86 -30.13
C LEU A 301 -31.67 -4.05 -31.44
N ARG A 302 -31.24 -2.78 -31.39
CA ARG A 302 -31.22 -1.89 -32.55
C ARG A 302 -30.13 -2.28 -33.55
N ASN A 303 -28.94 -2.57 -33.04
CA ASN A 303 -27.74 -2.72 -33.87
C ASN A 303 -27.41 -4.16 -34.24
N LYS A 304 -27.97 -5.14 -33.53
CA LYS A 304 -27.70 -6.58 -33.71
C LYS A 304 -26.19 -6.84 -33.70
N THR A 305 -25.67 -7.51 -34.73
CA THR A 305 -24.25 -7.88 -34.89
C THR A 305 -23.46 -6.94 -35.81
N LEU A 306 -24.06 -5.82 -36.26
CA LEU A 306 -23.53 -5.03 -37.38
C LEU A 306 -22.73 -3.79 -36.97
N PHE A 307 -22.77 -3.40 -35.69
CA PHE A 307 -22.18 -2.13 -35.26
C PHE A 307 -20.67 -2.22 -35.03
N PHE A 308 -20.20 -3.27 -34.35
CA PHE A 308 -18.79 -3.48 -34.09
C PHE A 308 -18.18 -4.40 -35.14
N LYS A 309 -16.96 -4.09 -35.57
CA LYS A 309 -16.18 -4.93 -36.50
C LYS A 309 -15.42 -6.03 -35.74
N ASP A 310 -15.19 -7.16 -36.40
CA ASP A 310 -14.30 -8.20 -35.87
C ASP A 310 -12.88 -7.66 -35.63
N ARG A 311 -12.29 -8.03 -34.49
CA ARG A 311 -11.01 -7.52 -34.01
C ARG A 311 -9.84 -8.33 -34.58
N HIS A 312 -9.66 -8.29 -35.90
CA HIS A 312 -8.63 -9.10 -36.58
C HIS A 312 -7.18 -8.71 -36.25
N TRP A 313 -6.95 -7.50 -35.72
CA TRP A 313 -5.62 -7.06 -35.24
C TRP A 313 -5.03 -7.99 -34.18
N THR A 314 -5.87 -8.76 -33.49
CA THR A 314 -5.44 -9.78 -32.52
C THR A 314 -4.48 -10.81 -33.10
N ARG A 315 -4.59 -11.13 -34.40
CA ARG A 315 -3.71 -12.09 -35.06
C ARG A 315 -2.24 -11.74 -34.92
N GLU A 316 -1.93 -10.47 -35.12
CA GLU A 316 -0.55 -9.97 -35.17
C GLU A 316 -0.11 -9.42 -33.82
N GLU A 317 -1.03 -8.78 -33.09
CA GLU A 317 -0.69 -8.08 -31.86
C GLU A 317 -0.74 -8.99 -30.63
N PHE A 318 -1.70 -9.91 -30.49
CA PHE A 318 -1.78 -10.77 -29.30
C PHE A 318 -0.49 -11.60 -29.08
N PRO A 319 0.14 -12.21 -30.09
CA PRO A 319 1.40 -12.91 -29.88
C PRO A 319 2.53 -12.01 -29.38
N LYS A 320 2.50 -10.71 -29.70
CA LYS A 320 3.52 -9.72 -29.29
C LYS A 320 3.25 -9.17 -27.88
N ILE A 321 1.99 -8.88 -27.58
CA ILE A 321 1.59 -8.17 -26.35
C ILE A 321 1.09 -9.11 -25.24
N LEU A 322 0.62 -10.30 -25.59
CA LEU A 322 0.10 -11.36 -24.71
C LEU A 322 0.55 -12.76 -25.20
N PRO A 323 1.86 -13.04 -25.28
CA PRO A 323 2.35 -14.34 -25.76
C PRO A 323 1.78 -15.51 -24.94
N GLU A 324 1.54 -15.31 -23.64
CA GLU A 324 0.98 -16.32 -22.74
C GLU A 324 -0.46 -16.71 -23.10
N ALA A 325 -1.22 -15.82 -23.73
CA ALA A 325 -2.59 -16.09 -24.21
C ALA A 325 -2.61 -17.08 -25.39
N CYS A 326 -1.48 -17.19 -26.09
CA CYS A 326 -1.36 -17.95 -27.32
C CYS A 326 -0.90 -19.40 -27.05
N GLU A 327 -0.54 -19.73 -25.81
CA GLU A 327 -0.11 -21.07 -25.41
C GLU A 327 -1.29 -22.07 -25.42
N LYS A 328 -0.99 -23.32 -25.73
CA LYS A 328 -1.99 -24.39 -25.79
C LYS A 328 -2.62 -24.64 -24.41
N GLY A 329 -3.95 -24.69 -24.36
CA GLY A 329 -4.71 -25.06 -23.16
C GLY A 329 -4.97 -23.91 -22.19
N LYS A 330 -4.70 -22.67 -22.58
CA LYS A 330 -5.01 -21.48 -21.78
C LYS A 330 -6.51 -21.18 -21.77
N LYS A 331 -6.96 -20.58 -20.69
CA LYS A 331 -8.33 -20.09 -20.50
C LYS A 331 -8.33 -18.57 -20.45
N LEU A 332 -9.16 -17.95 -21.30
CA LEU A 332 -9.34 -16.51 -21.37
C LEU A 332 -10.71 -16.11 -20.83
N LEU A 333 -10.78 -15.02 -20.06
CA LEU A 333 -12.01 -14.35 -19.67
C LEU A 333 -12.17 -13.04 -20.45
N GLU A 334 -13.14 -13.02 -21.36
CA GLU A 334 -13.57 -11.82 -22.08
C GLU A 334 -14.67 -11.12 -21.27
N CYS A 335 -14.34 -9.99 -20.66
CA CYS A 335 -15.30 -9.15 -19.95
C CYS A 335 -15.89 -8.11 -20.89
N GLY A 336 -17.22 -8.08 -21.03
CA GLY A 336 -17.90 -7.22 -21.99
C GLY A 336 -17.84 -7.78 -23.42
N CYS A 337 -18.17 -9.06 -23.57
CA CYS A 337 -17.92 -9.79 -24.80
C CYS A 337 -18.76 -9.34 -26.01
N GLY A 338 -19.81 -8.55 -25.76
CA GLY A 338 -20.74 -8.07 -26.76
C GLY A 338 -21.30 -9.20 -27.61
N VAL A 339 -21.26 -9.01 -28.93
CA VAL A 339 -21.73 -10.02 -29.89
C VAL A 339 -20.62 -10.95 -30.39
N GLY A 340 -19.47 -10.98 -29.69
CA GLY A 340 -18.37 -11.91 -29.97
C GLY A 340 -17.33 -11.44 -31.00
N ASN A 341 -17.27 -10.15 -31.31
CA ASN A 341 -16.32 -9.60 -32.29
C ASN A 341 -14.84 -9.78 -31.91
N LEU A 342 -14.53 -10.01 -30.64
CA LEU A 342 -13.20 -10.43 -30.19
C LEU A 342 -13.09 -11.96 -30.12
N ILE A 343 -14.13 -12.64 -29.63
CA ILE A 343 -14.17 -14.10 -29.42
C ILE A 343 -13.87 -14.86 -30.72
N PHE A 344 -14.62 -14.58 -31.80
CA PHE A 344 -14.54 -15.43 -33.00
C PHE A 344 -13.20 -15.32 -33.74
N PRO A 345 -12.64 -14.11 -33.97
CA PRO A 345 -11.27 -14.02 -34.50
C PRO A 345 -10.24 -14.70 -33.61
N LEU A 346 -10.35 -14.60 -32.27
CA LEU A 346 -9.41 -15.27 -31.37
C LEU A 346 -9.48 -16.79 -31.49
N LEU A 347 -10.68 -17.38 -31.55
CA LEU A 347 -10.83 -18.83 -31.71
C LEU A 347 -10.37 -19.33 -33.08
N GLU A 348 -10.42 -18.47 -34.11
CA GLU A 348 -9.88 -18.75 -35.43
C GLU A 348 -8.33 -18.81 -35.41
N TYR A 349 -7.68 -17.86 -34.74
CA TYR A 349 -6.21 -17.77 -34.70
C TYR A 349 -5.58 -18.67 -33.62
N PHE A 350 -6.28 -18.91 -32.52
CA PHE A 350 -5.82 -19.68 -31.35
C PHE A 350 -6.81 -20.82 -31.06
N PRO A 351 -6.82 -21.90 -31.87
CA PRO A 351 -7.87 -22.91 -31.83
C PRO A 351 -7.89 -23.76 -30.55
N HIS A 352 -6.86 -23.67 -29.72
CA HIS A 352 -6.72 -24.36 -28.42
C HIS A 352 -7.13 -23.50 -27.22
N LEU A 353 -7.55 -22.26 -27.45
CA LEU A 353 -8.00 -21.35 -26.41
C LEU A 353 -9.43 -21.72 -25.99
N PHE A 354 -9.67 -21.73 -24.68
CA PHE A 354 -11.03 -21.76 -24.13
C PHE A 354 -11.41 -20.37 -23.62
N ILE A 355 -12.62 -19.89 -23.93
CA ILE A 355 -13.06 -18.54 -23.60
C ILE A 355 -14.28 -18.57 -22.69
N TYR A 356 -14.16 -18.01 -21.48
CA TYR A 356 -15.28 -17.52 -20.69
C TYR A 356 -15.69 -16.15 -21.24
N ALA A 357 -16.95 -15.96 -21.62
CA ALA A 357 -17.40 -14.73 -22.26
C ALA A 357 -18.59 -14.13 -21.51
N CYS A 358 -18.39 -13.03 -20.80
CA CYS A 358 -19.47 -12.41 -20.04
C CYS A 358 -19.89 -11.05 -20.61
N ASP A 359 -21.19 -10.79 -20.63
CA ASP A 359 -21.73 -9.47 -20.94
C ASP A 359 -22.89 -9.14 -19.99
N PHE A 360 -23.09 -7.85 -19.75
CA PHE A 360 -24.19 -7.36 -18.93
C PHE A 360 -25.55 -7.52 -19.63
N SER A 361 -25.55 -7.60 -20.96
CA SER A 361 -26.73 -7.77 -21.81
C SER A 361 -27.00 -9.24 -22.15
N LEU A 362 -28.21 -9.71 -21.81
CA LEU A 362 -28.70 -11.03 -22.25
C LEU A 362 -28.76 -11.14 -23.77
N ARG A 363 -29.08 -10.05 -24.47
CA ARG A 363 -29.14 -10.03 -25.93
C ARG A 363 -27.77 -10.23 -26.56
N ALA A 364 -26.74 -9.58 -26.04
CA ALA A 364 -25.36 -9.76 -26.48
C ALA A 364 -24.92 -11.22 -26.38
N VAL A 365 -25.10 -11.82 -25.20
CA VAL A 365 -24.80 -13.24 -24.93
C VAL A 365 -25.55 -14.17 -25.87
N ASN A 366 -26.83 -13.89 -26.14
CA ASN A 366 -27.62 -14.68 -27.08
C ASN A 366 -27.11 -14.57 -28.52
N TYR A 367 -26.61 -13.42 -28.95
CA TYR A 367 -25.97 -13.27 -30.27
C TYR A 367 -24.67 -14.06 -30.40
N VAL A 368 -23.89 -14.17 -29.31
CA VAL A 368 -22.71 -15.06 -29.28
C VAL A 368 -23.15 -16.51 -29.47
N LYS A 369 -24.15 -16.96 -28.70
CA LYS A 369 -24.67 -18.34 -28.76
C LYS A 369 -25.31 -18.69 -30.11
N SER A 370 -25.92 -17.72 -30.79
CA SER A 370 -26.56 -17.93 -32.10
C SER A 370 -25.61 -17.78 -33.29
N ASN A 371 -24.33 -17.48 -33.06
CA ASN A 371 -23.37 -17.32 -34.15
C ASN A 371 -23.02 -18.69 -34.74
N GLU A 372 -22.92 -18.79 -36.06
CA GLU A 372 -22.57 -20.04 -36.76
C GLU A 372 -21.17 -20.58 -36.38
N ARG A 373 -20.27 -19.69 -35.93
CA ARG A 373 -18.92 -20.04 -35.45
C ARG A 373 -18.87 -20.44 -33.98
N PHE A 374 -20.00 -20.46 -33.27
CA PHE A 374 -20.04 -20.80 -31.86
C PHE A 374 -19.83 -22.31 -31.64
N ASP A 375 -18.90 -22.65 -30.75
CA ASP A 375 -18.65 -24.02 -30.28
C ASP A 375 -18.62 -24.01 -28.74
N GLU A 376 -19.60 -24.68 -28.13
CA GLU A 376 -19.74 -24.78 -26.66
C GLU A 376 -18.54 -25.45 -25.98
N ARG A 377 -17.73 -26.19 -26.73
CA ARG A 377 -16.50 -26.81 -26.22
C ARG A 377 -15.34 -25.81 -26.12
N LYS A 378 -15.45 -24.66 -26.79
CA LYS A 378 -14.40 -23.62 -26.85
C LYS A 378 -14.82 -22.30 -26.20
N CYS A 379 -16.11 -22.07 -26.01
CA CYS A 379 -16.61 -20.82 -25.45
C CYS A 379 -17.79 -21.07 -24.52
N PHE A 380 -17.75 -20.47 -23.33
CA PHE A 380 -18.84 -20.46 -22.36
C PHE A 380 -19.36 -19.04 -22.16
N PRO A 381 -20.39 -18.63 -22.94
CA PRO A 381 -20.98 -17.31 -22.84
C PRO A 381 -22.10 -17.23 -21.79
N PHE A 382 -22.06 -16.24 -20.91
CA PHE A 382 -23.01 -16.06 -19.80
C PHE A 382 -23.31 -14.59 -19.50
N VAL A 383 -24.48 -14.33 -18.92
CA VAL A 383 -24.88 -12.98 -18.49
C VAL A 383 -24.27 -12.71 -17.13
N CYS A 384 -23.64 -11.55 -16.97
CA CYS A 384 -23.04 -11.12 -15.70
C CYS A 384 -22.98 -9.59 -15.63
N ASP A 385 -23.63 -9.02 -14.61
CA ASP A 385 -23.35 -7.66 -14.15
C ASP A 385 -22.08 -7.70 -13.29
N LEU A 386 -20.92 -7.40 -13.88
CA LEU A 386 -19.64 -7.43 -13.16
C LEU A 386 -19.59 -6.51 -11.93
N THR A 387 -20.51 -5.54 -11.82
CA THR A 387 -20.61 -4.64 -10.66
C THR A 387 -21.37 -5.26 -9.48
N LYS A 388 -22.15 -6.33 -9.70
CA LYS A 388 -23.02 -6.95 -8.69
C LYS A 388 -22.83 -8.47 -8.55
N ASP A 389 -22.74 -9.16 -9.67
CA ASP A 389 -22.73 -10.62 -9.73
C ASP A 389 -21.32 -11.15 -9.50
N SER A 390 -21.16 -12.19 -8.68
CA SER A 390 -19.86 -12.81 -8.42
C SER A 390 -19.48 -13.79 -9.53
N LEU A 391 -18.32 -13.59 -10.17
CA LEU A 391 -17.80 -14.51 -11.19
C LEU A 391 -17.52 -15.92 -10.64
N LYS A 392 -17.25 -16.05 -9.34
CA LYS A 392 -17.03 -17.34 -8.67
C LYS A 392 -18.23 -18.30 -8.77
N ASN A 393 -19.42 -17.78 -9.07
CA ASN A 393 -20.62 -18.60 -9.22
C ASN A 393 -20.61 -19.43 -10.51
N LEU A 394 -19.77 -19.05 -11.48
CA LEU A 394 -19.72 -19.63 -12.83
C LEU A 394 -18.32 -20.08 -13.25
N ILE A 395 -17.28 -19.49 -12.66
CA ILE A 395 -15.88 -19.79 -12.95
C ILE A 395 -15.21 -20.18 -11.64
N ASN A 396 -14.47 -21.28 -11.66
CA ASN A 396 -13.70 -21.73 -10.49
C ASN A 396 -12.64 -20.69 -10.10
N GLU A 397 -12.27 -20.69 -8.82
CA GLU A 397 -11.16 -19.86 -8.35
C GLU A 397 -9.88 -20.26 -9.05
N THR A 398 -9.07 -19.27 -9.45
CA THR A 398 -7.75 -19.49 -10.08
C THR A 398 -7.81 -20.36 -11.35
N ASP A 399 -8.83 -20.18 -12.19
CA ASP A 399 -8.98 -20.99 -13.42
C ASP A 399 -8.62 -20.22 -14.70
N VAL A 400 -8.56 -18.89 -14.66
CA VAL A 400 -8.34 -18.03 -15.83
C VAL A 400 -6.87 -17.62 -15.94
N ASP A 401 -6.29 -17.81 -17.12
CA ASP A 401 -4.90 -17.44 -17.44
C ASP A 401 -4.78 -16.02 -18.00
N VAL A 402 -5.78 -15.57 -18.76
CA VAL A 402 -5.78 -14.24 -19.42
C VAL A 402 -7.15 -13.59 -19.27
N CYS A 403 -7.20 -12.30 -19.01
CA CYS A 403 -8.43 -11.52 -19.03
C CYS A 403 -8.31 -10.34 -19.98
N THR A 404 -9.36 -10.09 -20.75
CA THR A 404 -9.46 -9.00 -21.71
C THR A 404 -10.65 -8.12 -21.38
N MET A 405 -10.42 -6.80 -21.39
CA MET A 405 -11.42 -5.75 -21.18
C MET A 405 -11.29 -4.73 -22.30
N ILE A 406 -12.04 -4.94 -23.38
CA ILE A 406 -11.95 -4.12 -24.59
C ILE A 406 -13.16 -3.20 -24.69
N PHE A 407 -12.95 -1.90 -24.47
CA PHE A 407 -13.99 -0.87 -24.41
C PHE A 407 -15.06 -1.17 -23.34
N LEU A 408 -14.66 -1.81 -22.24
CA LEU A 408 -15.54 -2.18 -21.14
C LEU A 408 -15.49 -1.14 -20.03
N LEU A 409 -14.30 -0.80 -19.53
CA LEU A 409 -14.20 0.02 -18.31
C LEU A 409 -14.70 1.44 -18.58
N SER A 410 -14.56 1.93 -19.82
CA SER A 410 -15.14 3.21 -20.24
C SER A 410 -16.66 3.23 -20.25
N ALA A 411 -17.32 2.07 -20.28
CA ALA A 411 -18.78 1.96 -20.22
C ALA A 411 -19.32 1.87 -18.78
N ILE A 412 -18.45 1.83 -17.77
CA ILE A 412 -18.78 1.65 -16.36
C ILE A 412 -18.54 2.96 -15.61
N HIS A 413 -19.42 3.27 -14.65
CA HIS A 413 -19.18 4.43 -13.79
C HIS A 413 -17.85 4.27 -13.04
N PRO A 414 -16.96 5.28 -12.99
CA PRO A 414 -15.62 5.15 -12.43
C PRO A 414 -15.59 4.69 -10.96
N ALA A 415 -16.64 5.00 -10.19
CA ALA A 415 -16.80 4.52 -8.81
C ALA A 415 -16.96 2.99 -8.68
N ASN A 416 -17.45 2.30 -9.72
CA ASN A 416 -17.72 0.86 -9.72
C ASN A 416 -16.56 0.02 -10.28
N ILE A 417 -15.61 0.63 -11.00
CA ILE A 417 -14.45 -0.05 -11.60
C ILE A 417 -13.64 -0.87 -10.58
N PRO A 418 -13.36 -0.36 -9.35
CA PRO A 418 -12.62 -1.16 -8.36
C PRO A 418 -13.35 -2.44 -7.94
N ALA A 419 -14.68 -2.40 -7.88
CA ALA A 419 -15.48 -3.58 -7.53
C ALA A 419 -15.44 -4.63 -8.66
N VAL A 420 -15.55 -4.19 -9.91
CA VAL A 420 -15.43 -5.03 -11.11
C VAL A 420 -14.08 -5.75 -11.14
N LEU A 421 -13.00 -5.02 -10.91
CA LEU A 421 -11.65 -5.60 -10.97
C LEU A 421 -11.40 -6.58 -9.82
N ARG A 422 -11.85 -6.27 -8.60
CA ARG A 422 -11.82 -7.24 -7.48
C ARG A 422 -12.61 -8.51 -7.78
N ASN A 423 -13.72 -8.39 -8.49
CA ASN A 423 -14.54 -9.54 -8.89
C ASN A 423 -13.81 -10.41 -9.91
N VAL A 424 -13.19 -9.79 -10.93
CA VAL A 424 -12.38 -10.49 -11.94
C VAL A 424 -11.17 -11.19 -11.32
N PHE A 425 -10.44 -10.53 -10.43
CA PHE A 425 -9.22 -11.10 -9.83
C PHE A 425 -9.46 -12.37 -9.02
N LYS A 426 -10.67 -12.59 -8.54
CA LYS A 426 -11.04 -13.81 -7.80
C LYS A 426 -10.93 -15.09 -8.62
N VAL A 427 -11.02 -14.99 -9.95
CA VAL A 427 -11.01 -16.16 -10.85
C VAL A 427 -9.71 -16.28 -11.66
N LEU A 428 -8.80 -15.31 -11.53
CA LEU A 428 -7.51 -15.31 -12.20
C LEU A 428 -6.49 -16.20 -11.46
N LYS A 429 -5.63 -16.89 -12.24
CA LYS A 429 -4.46 -17.60 -11.74
C LYS A 429 -3.38 -16.63 -11.28
N ALA A 430 -2.48 -17.12 -10.42
CA ALA A 430 -1.23 -16.41 -10.16
C ALA A 430 -0.42 -16.28 -11.47
N GLY A 431 0.03 -15.07 -11.79
CA GLY A 431 0.71 -14.78 -13.05
C GLY A 431 -0.21 -14.58 -14.26
N ALA A 432 -1.53 -14.57 -14.08
CA ALA A 432 -2.46 -14.25 -15.15
C ALA A 432 -2.26 -12.82 -15.67
N VAL A 433 -2.52 -12.63 -16.97
CA VAL A 433 -2.37 -11.32 -17.63
C VAL A 433 -3.73 -10.67 -17.83
N VAL A 434 -3.83 -9.38 -17.50
CA VAL A 434 -5.03 -8.57 -17.74
C VAL A 434 -4.72 -7.52 -18.80
N PHE A 435 -5.43 -7.60 -19.92
CA PHE A 435 -5.30 -6.68 -21.04
C PHE A 435 -6.51 -5.75 -21.12
N VAL A 436 -6.24 -4.46 -21.02
CA VAL A 436 -7.26 -3.40 -21.07
C VAL A 436 -7.02 -2.55 -22.30
N ARG A 437 -8.09 -2.26 -23.05
CA ARG A 437 -8.07 -1.29 -24.14
C ARG A 437 -9.33 -0.46 -24.07
N ASP A 438 -9.22 0.79 -23.63
CA ASP A 438 -10.34 1.71 -23.44
C ASP A 438 -10.02 3.09 -24.03
N TYR A 439 -10.95 4.05 -23.88
CA TYR A 439 -10.75 5.41 -24.38
C TYR A 439 -9.73 6.19 -23.56
N GLY A 440 -8.78 6.83 -24.22
CA GLY A 440 -7.82 7.72 -23.59
C GLY A 440 -8.35 9.16 -23.52
N LEU A 441 -7.86 9.94 -22.56
CA LEU A 441 -8.06 11.38 -22.56
C LEU A 441 -7.65 11.98 -23.90
N PHE A 442 -8.46 12.93 -24.36
CA PHE A 442 -8.24 13.69 -25.59
C PHE A 442 -8.40 12.88 -26.87
N ASP A 443 -8.89 11.64 -26.77
CA ASP A 443 -9.36 10.89 -27.92
C ASP A 443 -10.31 11.75 -28.74
N HIS A 444 -10.23 11.64 -30.07
CA HIS A 444 -11.19 12.30 -30.96
C HIS A 444 -12.64 11.95 -30.61
N ALA A 445 -12.88 10.80 -29.96
CA ALA A 445 -14.19 10.43 -29.44
C ALA A 445 -14.69 11.36 -28.32
N GLN A 446 -13.82 11.82 -27.42
CA GLN A 446 -14.16 12.76 -26.35
C GLN A 446 -14.59 14.11 -26.95
N LEU A 447 -13.78 14.62 -27.89
CA LEU A 447 -14.00 15.92 -28.51
C LEU A 447 -15.25 15.97 -29.40
N ARG A 448 -15.81 14.82 -29.81
CA ARG A 448 -17.07 14.76 -30.57
C ARG A 448 -18.31 14.90 -29.70
N PHE A 449 -18.20 14.81 -28.37
CA PHE A 449 -19.35 15.09 -27.52
C PHE A 449 -19.77 16.57 -27.68
N GLY A 450 -21.09 16.76 -27.81
CA GLY A 450 -21.71 18.08 -27.78
C GLY A 450 -21.96 18.54 -26.34
N ARG A 451 -22.26 19.82 -26.16
CA ARG A 451 -22.67 20.38 -24.87
C ARG A 451 -23.85 19.59 -24.30
N GLY A 452 -23.89 19.45 -22.97
CA GLY A 452 -24.98 18.77 -22.29
C GLY A 452 -24.82 17.25 -22.17
N LYS A 453 -23.66 16.71 -22.56
CA LYS A 453 -23.37 15.26 -22.50
C LYS A 453 -22.41 14.87 -21.39
N LYS A 454 -21.67 15.82 -20.81
CA LYS A 454 -20.81 15.60 -19.65
C LYS A 454 -21.66 15.33 -18.41
N MET A 455 -21.46 14.17 -17.79
CA MET A 455 -22.10 13.78 -16.54
C MET A 455 -21.23 14.11 -15.35
N GLU A 456 -19.95 13.73 -15.40
CA GLU A 456 -18.93 14.03 -14.39
C GLU A 456 -17.61 14.33 -15.08
N GLU A 457 -16.55 14.56 -14.31
CA GLU A 457 -15.22 14.74 -14.89
C GLU A 457 -14.85 13.50 -15.70
N ASN A 458 -14.44 13.72 -16.95
CA ASN A 458 -14.11 12.68 -17.94
C ASN A 458 -15.23 11.66 -18.26
N LEU A 459 -16.43 11.79 -17.70
CA LEU A 459 -17.54 10.85 -17.87
C LEU A 459 -18.68 11.48 -18.67
N TYR A 460 -19.02 10.85 -19.79
CA TYR A 460 -20.02 11.34 -20.73
C TYR A 460 -21.13 10.31 -20.97
N VAL A 461 -22.32 10.81 -21.33
CA VAL A 461 -23.49 10.00 -21.65
C VAL A 461 -23.80 10.11 -23.14
N ARG A 462 -23.90 8.97 -23.81
CA ARG A 462 -24.26 8.87 -25.23
C ARG A 462 -25.76 9.11 -25.43
N GLN A 463 -26.17 9.27 -26.69
CA GLN A 463 -27.58 9.49 -27.03
C GLN A 463 -28.49 8.31 -26.66
N ASP A 464 -27.96 7.09 -26.63
CA ASP A 464 -28.68 5.88 -26.22
C ASP A 464 -28.64 5.62 -24.71
N GLY A 465 -28.07 6.54 -23.92
CA GLY A 465 -28.00 6.44 -22.47
C GLY A 465 -26.88 5.52 -21.95
N THR A 466 -25.97 5.07 -22.82
CA THR A 466 -24.74 4.36 -22.42
C THR A 466 -23.63 5.36 -22.06
N PHE A 467 -22.63 4.91 -21.30
CA PHE A 467 -21.55 5.76 -20.81
C PHE A 467 -20.29 5.71 -21.69
N ALA A 468 -19.46 6.75 -21.56
CA ALA A 468 -18.11 6.82 -22.09
C ALA A 468 -17.24 7.61 -21.11
N TYR A 469 -16.38 6.91 -20.38
CA TYR A 469 -15.32 7.47 -19.55
C TYR A 469 -14.00 7.52 -20.34
N PHE A 470 -13.23 8.58 -20.14
CA PHE A 470 -11.95 8.80 -20.81
C PHE A 470 -10.82 8.80 -19.77
N PHE A 471 -9.88 7.89 -19.93
CA PHE A 471 -8.84 7.63 -18.93
C PHE A 471 -7.58 8.47 -19.17
N SER A 472 -7.02 9.06 -18.12
CA SER A 472 -5.73 9.75 -18.15
C SER A 472 -4.54 8.80 -18.11
N GLU A 473 -3.39 9.24 -18.64
CA GLU A 473 -2.11 8.51 -18.54
C GLU A 473 -1.44 8.63 -17.15
N GLY A 474 -2.13 9.21 -16.15
CA GLY A 474 -1.61 9.41 -14.80
C GLY A 474 -2.09 8.39 -13.77
N ASN A 475 -1.46 8.43 -12.60
CA ASN A 475 -1.80 7.61 -11.43
C ASN A 475 -3.27 7.78 -10.96
N ASP A 476 -3.97 8.85 -11.33
CA ASP A 476 -5.26 9.17 -10.71
C ASP A 476 -6.42 8.26 -11.15
N ASP A 477 -6.37 7.71 -12.38
CA ASP A 477 -7.46 6.88 -12.91
C ASP A 477 -7.28 5.39 -12.67
N TYR A 478 -6.02 4.93 -12.63
CA TYR A 478 -5.66 3.53 -12.51
C TYR A 478 -4.78 3.17 -11.29
N VAL A 479 -4.21 4.13 -10.56
CA VAL A 479 -3.30 3.87 -9.42
C VAL A 479 -3.95 4.25 -8.09
N ASP A 480 -4.61 5.41 -8.00
CA ASP A 480 -5.18 5.92 -6.74
C ASP A 480 -6.48 5.21 -6.31
N LYS A 481 -7.21 4.61 -7.25
CA LYS A 481 -8.41 3.79 -6.94
C LYS A 481 -8.08 2.34 -6.58
N PHE A 482 -6.80 1.99 -6.56
CA PHE A 482 -6.30 0.63 -6.44
C PHE A 482 -5.28 0.52 -5.31
N ASP A 483 -5.77 0.61 -4.06
CA ASP A 483 -4.96 0.54 -2.83
C ASP A 483 -4.03 -0.69 -2.71
N ASN A 484 -4.11 -1.68 -3.61
CA ASN A 484 -3.39 -2.95 -3.57
C ASN A 484 -2.78 -3.41 -4.91
N LEU A 485 -2.70 -2.57 -5.95
CA LEU A 485 -2.09 -2.93 -7.25
C LEU A 485 -0.93 -2.00 -7.59
N SER A 486 0.23 -2.57 -7.90
CA SER A 486 1.39 -1.82 -8.40
C SER A 486 1.45 -1.89 -9.92
N LEU A 487 1.29 -0.75 -10.60
CA LEU A 487 1.42 -0.61 -12.06
C LEU A 487 2.88 -0.34 -12.45
N GLN A 488 3.34 -0.91 -13.58
CA GLN A 488 4.61 -0.57 -14.22
C GLN A 488 4.35 -0.11 -15.66
N TYR A 489 4.70 1.14 -15.95
CA TYR A 489 4.67 1.68 -17.30
C TYR A 489 5.93 1.23 -18.05
N HIS A 490 5.76 0.64 -19.24
CA HIS A 490 6.86 0.36 -20.17
C HIS A 490 6.49 0.96 -21.52
N THR A 491 7.23 1.98 -21.95
CA THR A 491 7.11 2.58 -23.28
C THR A 491 7.71 1.63 -24.32
N ASN A 492 6.94 1.26 -25.33
CA ASN A 492 7.55 0.87 -26.61
C ASN A 492 7.87 2.18 -27.34
N GLU A 493 9.12 2.60 -27.31
CA GLU A 493 9.63 3.44 -28.39
C GLU A 493 9.51 2.60 -29.67
N GLN A 494 8.76 3.09 -30.66
CA GLN A 494 8.40 2.45 -31.94
C GLN A 494 7.06 1.70 -31.97
N MET A 495 5.99 2.46 -32.25
CA MET A 495 5.06 2.18 -33.36
C MET A 495 4.45 3.48 -33.87
#